data_AF-A0A959VQ80-F1
#
_entry.id   AF-A0A959VQ80-F1
#
_cell.length_a   1.000
_cell.length_b   1.000
_cell.length_c   1.000
_cell.angle_alpha   90.00
_cell.angle_beta   90.00
_cell.angle_gamma   90.00
#
_symmetry.space_group_name_H-M   'P 1'
#
loop_
_entity.id
_entity.type
_entity.pdbx_description
1 polymer ?
#
loop_
_entity_poly.entity_id
_entity_poly.type
_entity_poly.pdbx_seq_one_letter_code
_entity_poly.pdbx_strand_id
1 'polypeptide(L)'
;MTGPDEAEIRVLGCLLEKQRTTPDQYPLTLNALRLACNQSTNREPVVEYDEATVRRALGELGRRRWIRSASGHTSRASKYRQLIDTELGLDQDQLAVLAVLMLRGPQTPGELKQRSGRLFAFHDLDAIQTTLDALIGRDLVERLDRKPGQKEERYRQLLGGQADGGAAGAEPTGSSSETAPAPGAEPGAAVDSGAATGAATDPGPAGDVPASGPDAPGEAGRIDRLERELAELRAELAALRDRLPG
;
A
#
# COMPACT_ATOMS: atom_id res chain seq x y z
N MET A 1 15.27 -7.14 -13.83
CA MET A 1 14.73 -6.74 -12.50
C MET A 1 13.45 -7.51 -12.28
N THR A 2 13.37 -8.30 -11.22
CA THR A 2 12.14 -9.01 -10.83
C THR A 2 11.04 -7.99 -10.52
N GLY A 3 9.78 -8.29 -10.88
CA GLY A 3 8.63 -7.45 -10.52
C GLY A 3 8.46 -7.32 -9.00
N PRO A 4 7.71 -6.33 -8.50
CA PRO A 4 7.32 -6.23 -7.10
C PRO A 4 6.63 -7.49 -6.58
N ASP A 5 6.96 -7.88 -5.35
CA ASP A 5 6.27 -8.97 -4.66
C ASP A 5 4.87 -8.56 -4.16
N GLU A 6 4.13 -9.50 -3.59
CA GLU A 6 2.77 -9.25 -3.09
C GLU A 6 2.72 -8.17 -1.99
N ALA A 7 3.74 -8.09 -1.13
CA ALA A 7 3.80 -7.10 -0.06
C ALA A 7 4.08 -5.70 -0.62
N GLU A 8 4.97 -5.59 -1.62
CA GLU A 8 5.22 -4.37 -2.39
C GLU A 8 3.94 -3.88 -3.06
N ILE A 9 3.23 -4.78 -3.76
CA ILE A 9 1.95 -4.46 -4.40
C ILE A 9 0.90 -3.99 -3.38
N ARG A 10 0.78 -4.68 -2.24
CA ARG A 10 -0.15 -4.30 -1.16
C ARG A 10 0.18 -2.92 -0.61
N VAL A 11 1.44 -2.64 -0.31
CA VAL A 11 1.90 -1.35 0.23
C VAL A 11 1.57 -0.22 -0.75
N LEU A 12 1.88 -0.42 -2.03
CA LEU A 12 1.60 0.57 -3.06
C LEU A 12 0.11 0.83 -3.25
N GLY A 13 -0.70 -0.24 -3.30
CA GLY A 13 -2.15 -0.15 -3.36
C GLY A 13 -2.74 0.61 -2.17
N CYS A 14 -2.22 0.39 -0.96
CA CYS A 14 -2.66 1.13 0.23
C CYS A 14 -2.31 2.62 0.17
N LEU A 15 -1.14 2.98 -0.34
CA LEU A 15 -0.77 4.40 -0.50
C LEU A 15 -1.67 5.10 -1.52
N LEU A 16 -1.97 4.46 -2.65
CA LEU A 16 -2.90 4.98 -3.65
C LEU A 16 -4.31 5.16 -3.08
N GLU A 17 -4.81 4.14 -2.36
CA GLU A 17 -6.13 4.19 -1.73
C GLU A 17 -6.21 5.34 -0.71
N LYS A 18 -5.25 5.43 0.20
CA LYS A 18 -5.28 6.40 1.31
C LYS A 18 -4.98 7.84 0.87
N GLN A 19 -4.24 8.05 -0.21
CA GLN A 19 -4.08 9.38 -0.82
C GLN A 19 -5.44 10.00 -1.19
N ARG A 20 -6.39 9.17 -1.64
CA ARG A 20 -7.72 9.62 -2.08
C ARG A 20 -8.77 9.58 -0.98
N THR A 21 -8.78 8.50 -0.20
CA THR A 21 -9.86 8.24 0.76
C THR A 21 -9.63 8.89 2.12
N THR A 22 -8.38 9.22 2.46
CA THR A 22 -7.99 9.83 3.74
C THR A 22 -6.88 10.87 3.54
N PRO A 23 -7.12 11.95 2.76
CA PRO A 23 -6.08 12.93 2.42
C PRO A 23 -5.48 13.61 3.65
N ASP A 24 -6.25 13.83 4.71
CA ASP A 24 -5.77 14.44 5.96
C ASP A 24 -4.72 13.60 6.69
N GLN A 25 -4.70 12.29 6.45
CA GLN A 25 -3.72 11.37 7.03
C GLN A 25 -2.52 11.12 6.10
N TYR A 26 -2.59 11.58 4.86
CA TYR A 26 -1.56 11.37 3.85
C TYR A 26 -0.54 12.53 3.86
N PRO A 27 0.78 12.26 3.73
CA PRO A 27 1.45 10.98 3.54
C PRO A 27 1.46 10.10 4.80
N LEU A 28 1.47 8.77 4.61
CA LEU A 28 1.32 7.81 5.70
C LEU A 28 2.62 7.55 6.45
N THR A 29 2.54 7.39 7.77
CA THR A 29 3.65 6.83 8.57
C THR A 29 3.76 5.32 8.35
N LEU A 30 4.89 4.73 8.75
CA LEU A 30 5.11 3.27 8.66
C LEU A 30 4.01 2.46 9.37
N ASN A 31 3.62 2.86 10.60
CA ASN A 31 2.55 2.16 11.33
C ASN A 31 1.17 2.36 10.68
N ALA A 32 0.86 3.57 10.20
CA ALA A 32 -0.40 3.83 9.49
C ALA A 32 -0.52 2.98 8.21
N LEU A 33 0.58 2.82 7.48
CA LEU A 33 0.65 1.98 6.30
C LEU A 33 0.49 0.49 6.65
N ARG A 34 1.16 -0.01 7.70
CA ARG A 34 0.98 -1.39 8.18
C ARG A 34 -0.48 -1.68 8.54
N LEU A 35 -1.13 -0.78 9.26
CA LEU A 35 -2.56 -0.88 9.58
C LEU A 35 -3.43 -0.88 8.32
N ALA A 36 -3.09 -0.08 7.30
CA ALA A 36 -3.80 -0.07 6.03
C ALA A 36 -3.61 -1.38 5.22
N CYS A 37 -2.43 -2.00 5.26
CA CYS A 37 -2.16 -3.27 4.58
C CYS A 37 -2.97 -4.43 5.16
N ASN A 38 -3.16 -4.42 6.49
CA ASN A 38 -3.78 -5.50 7.27
C ASN A 38 -5.29 -5.28 7.53
N GLN A 39 -5.96 -4.37 6.81
CA GLN A 39 -7.40 -4.18 6.97
C GLN A 39 -8.17 -5.44 6.56
N SER A 40 -9.22 -5.78 7.31
CA SER A 40 -10.11 -6.92 6.98
C SER A 40 -11.08 -6.60 5.84
N THR A 41 -11.25 -5.33 5.50
CA THR A 41 -12.15 -4.87 4.43
C THR A 41 -11.35 -4.33 3.27
N ASN A 42 -11.89 -4.50 2.05
CA ASN A 42 -11.26 -4.08 0.80
C ASN A 42 -9.84 -4.66 0.59
N ARG A 43 -9.55 -5.82 1.19
CA ARG A 43 -8.32 -6.59 1.01
C ARG A 43 -8.66 -8.02 0.64
N GLU A 44 -8.00 -8.53 -0.39
CA GLU A 44 -8.08 -9.93 -0.77
C GLU A 44 -6.70 -10.35 -1.31
N PRO A 45 -5.98 -11.25 -0.62
CA PRO A 45 -6.30 -11.83 0.70
C PRO A 45 -6.15 -10.82 1.85
N VAL A 46 -6.81 -11.10 2.99
CA VAL A 46 -6.48 -10.46 4.27
C VAL A 46 -5.13 -10.98 4.74
N VAL A 47 -4.26 -10.10 5.23
CA VAL A 47 -2.88 -10.41 5.62
C VAL A 47 -2.57 -9.82 6.99
N GLU A 48 -1.49 -10.31 7.60
CA GLU A 48 -0.95 -9.81 8.86
C GLU A 48 0.53 -9.46 8.72
N TYR A 49 0.83 -8.42 7.94
CA TYR A 49 2.22 -7.97 7.79
C TYR A 49 2.73 -7.31 9.07
N ASP A 50 3.95 -7.67 9.44
CA ASP A 50 4.71 -7.00 10.48
C ASP A 50 5.39 -5.73 9.94
N GLU A 51 5.99 -4.95 10.84
CA GLU A 51 6.66 -3.70 10.46
C GLU A 51 7.89 -3.94 9.57
N ALA A 52 8.60 -5.05 9.77
CA ALA A 52 9.78 -5.40 8.98
C ALA A 52 9.42 -5.67 7.52
N THR A 53 8.32 -6.40 7.27
CA THR A 53 7.80 -6.68 5.92
C THR A 53 7.43 -5.39 5.19
N VAL A 54 6.68 -4.51 5.84
CA VAL A 54 6.27 -3.21 5.23
C VAL A 54 7.49 -2.33 4.96
N ARG A 55 8.46 -2.29 5.89
CA ARG A 55 9.69 -1.52 5.71
C ARG A 55 10.54 -2.05 4.56
N ARG A 56 10.66 -3.37 4.40
CA ARG A 56 11.35 -4.00 3.28
C ARG A 56 10.68 -3.61 1.96
N ALA A 57 9.35 -3.76 1.87
CA ALA A 57 8.57 -3.40 0.69
C ALA A 57 8.75 -1.92 0.31
N LEU A 58 8.71 -1.00 1.29
CA LEU A 58 8.99 0.42 1.05
C LEU A 58 10.40 0.67 0.49
N GLY A 59 11.40 -0.09 0.97
CA GLY A 59 12.77 -0.02 0.47
C GLY A 59 12.87 -0.40 -1.01
N GLU A 60 12.26 -1.52 -1.39
CA GLU A 60 12.26 -1.98 -2.79
C GLU A 60 11.47 -1.03 -3.71
N LEU A 61 10.30 -0.57 -3.28
CA LEU A 61 9.50 0.41 -4.01
C LEU A 61 10.22 1.76 -4.15
N GLY A 62 11.01 2.15 -3.14
CA GLY A 62 11.87 3.33 -3.21
C GLY A 62 12.98 3.19 -4.25
N ARG A 63 13.62 2.01 -4.37
CA ARG A 63 14.61 1.73 -5.42
C ARG A 63 14.00 1.75 -6.82
N ARG A 64 12.72 1.37 -6.94
CA ARG A 64 11.92 1.50 -8.18
C ARG A 64 11.44 2.93 -8.45
N ARG A 65 11.67 3.87 -7.52
CA ARG A 65 11.16 5.25 -7.54
C ARG A 65 9.64 5.39 -7.46
N TRP A 66 8.91 4.31 -7.15
CA TRP A 66 7.45 4.34 -7.05
C TRP A 66 6.94 4.96 -5.75
N ILE A 67 7.83 5.17 -4.78
CA ILE A 67 7.55 5.82 -3.50
C ILE A 67 8.71 6.76 -3.15
N ARG A 68 8.41 7.84 -2.42
CA ARG A 68 9.42 8.67 -1.76
C ARG A 68 9.09 8.91 -0.29
N SER A 69 10.14 9.18 0.49
CA SER A 69 9.97 9.80 1.80
C SER A 69 9.41 11.23 1.64
N ALA A 70 8.49 11.58 2.52
CA ALA A 70 7.83 12.87 2.60
C ALA A 70 7.98 13.51 3.99
N SER A 71 8.87 12.98 4.82
CA SER A 71 9.19 13.61 6.11
C SER A 71 10.01 14.87 5.90
N GLY A 72 9.56 15.97 6.49
CA GLY A 72 10.38 17.17 6.65
C GLY A 72 11.44 16.97 7.74
N HIS A 73 12.48 17.82 7.72
CA HIS A 73 13.63 17.79 8.63
C HIS A 73 13.28 17.80 10.13
N THR A 74 12.08 18.25 10.50
CA THR A 74 11.59 18.35 11.88
C THR A 74 10.58 17.26 12.26
N SER A 75 10.16 16.41 11.30
CA SER A 75 9.15 15.38 11.55
C SER A 75 9.77 14.18 12.24
N ARG A 76 9.36 13.95 13.49
CA ARG A 76 9.80 12.79 14.31
C ARG A 76 9.44 11.43 13.70
N ALA A 77 8.44 11.37 12.82
CA ALA A 77 8.04 10.14 12.15
C ALA A 77 8.36 10.18 10.65
N SER A 78 8.88 9.07 10.11
CA SER A 78 9.04 8.83 8.68
C SER A 78 7.67 8.68 8.00
N LYS A 79 7.41 9.46 6.95
CA LYS A 79 6.19 9.45 6.15
C LYS A 79 6.50 9.11 4.70
N TYR A 80 5.58 8.42 4.04
CA TYR A 80 5.76 7.88 2.69
C TYR A 80 4.62 8.30 1.77
N ARG A 81 4.97 8.63 0.52
CA ARG A 81 4.00 8.93 -0.55
C ARG A 81 4.35 8.14 -1.81
N GLN A 82 3.31 7.79 -2.57
CA GLN A 82 3.44 7.18 -3.89
C GLN A 82 3.89 8.22 -4.93
N LEU A 83 4.56 7.73 -5.96
CA LEU A 83 4.98 8.43 -7.17
C LEU A 83 4.65 7.64 -8.44
N ILE A 84 3.94 6.51 -8.33
CA ILE A 84 3.63 5.65 -9.49
C ILE A 84 2.75 6.38 -10.51
N ASP A 85 1.93 7.34 -10.07
CA ASP A 85 1.16 8.22 -10.95
C ASP A 85 2.05 8.93 -11.99
N THR A 86 3.16 9.50 -11.52
CA THR A 86 4.09 10.30 -12.32
C THR A 86 5.07 9.40 -13.05
N GLU A 87 5.61 8.38 -12.36
CA GLU A 87 6.59 7.46 -12.94
C GLU A 87 6.01 6.62 -14.08
N LEU A 88 4.71 6.26 -14.00
CA LEU A 88 4.02 5.59 -15.09
C LEU A 88 3.15 6.53 -15.93
N GLY A 89 3.03 7.83 -15.61
CA GLY A 89 2.15 8.74 -16.36
C GLY A 89 0.72 8.19 -16.47
N LEU A 90 0.11 7.91 -15.32
CA LEU A 90 -1.22 7.33 -15.22
C LEU A 90 -2.24 8.37 -14.75
N ASP A 91 -3.40 8.36 -15.41
CA ASP A 91 -4.52 9.21 -15.04
C ASP A 91 -5.26 8.67 -13.80
N GLN A 92 -6.13 9.49 -13.21
CA GLN A 92 -6.79 9.15 -11.96
C GLN A 92 -7.71 7.91 -12.07
N ASP A 93 -8.41 7.76 -13.19
CA ASP A 93 -9.24 6.60 -13.51
C ASP A 93 -8.42 5.31 -13.57
N GLN A 94 -7.29 5.34 -14.28
CA GLN A 94 -6.33 4.25 -14.40
C GLN A 94 -5.77 3.85 -13.03
N LEU A 95 -5.38 4.84 -12.21
CA LEU A 95 -4.88 4.61 -10.85
C LEU A 95 -5.96 4.00 -9.94
N ALA A 96 -7.22 4.41 -10.09
CA ALA A 96 -8.32 3.86 -9.31
C ALA A 96 -8.57 2.38 -9.63
N VAL A 97 -8.56 2.00 -10.91
CA VAL A 97 -8.67 0.60 -11.34
C VAL A 97 -7.49 -0.22 -10.83
N LEU A 98 -6.26 0.25 -11.04
CA LEU A 98 -5.06 -0.43 -10.57
C LEU A 98 -5.04 -0.61 -9.05
N ALA A 99 -5.42 0.41 -8.28
CA ALA A 99 -5.48 0.30 -6.82
C ALA A 99 -6.43 -0.81 -6.36
N VAL A 100 -7.61 -0.93 -6.97
CA VAL A 100 -8.55 -2.01 -6.64
C VAL A 100 -7.97 -3.37 -7.00
N LEU A 101 -7.37 -3.53 -8.18
CA LEU A 101 -6.75 -4.78 -8.61
C LEU A 101 -5.57 -5.20 -7.73
N MET A 102 -4.75 -4.24 -7.28
CA MET A 102 -3.64 -4.50 -6.35
C MET A 102 -4.11 -4.94 -4.96
N LEU A 103 -5.25 -4.40 -4.51
CA LEU A 103 -5.76 -4.66 -3.16
C LEU A 103 -6.67 -5.88 -3.08
N ARG A 104 -7.32 -6.26 -4.19
CA ARG A 104 -8.37 -7.28 -4.22
C ARG A 104 -8.21 -8.35 -5.30
N GLY A 105 -7.09 -8.36 -6.02
CA GLY A 105 -6.81 -9.36 -7.04
C GLY A 105 -7.70 -9.24 -8.29
N PRO A 106 -7.97 -10.35 -9.01
CA PRO A 106 -8.71 -10.32 -10.27
C PRO A 106 -10.20 -10.02 -10.12
N GLN A 107 -10.70 -9.06 -10.89
CA GLN A 107 -12.02 -8.44 -10.70
C GLN A 107 -12.81 -8.33 -12.01
N THR A 108 -14.14 -8.36 -11.96
CA THR A 108 -14.98 -8.03 -13.14
C THR A 108 -15.17 -6.51 -13.31
N PRO A 109 -15.53 -6.01 -14.51
CA PRO A 109 -15.82 -4.59 -14.73
C PRO A 109 -16.90 -4.03 -13.79
N GLY A 110 -17.94 -4.83 -13.49
CA GLY A 110 -19.00 -4.44 -12.55
C GLY A 110 -18.47 -4.24 -11.13
N GLU A 111 -17.62 -5.15 -10.66
CA GLU A 111 -16.99 -5.01 -9.34
C GLU A 111 -16.03 -3.83 -9.28
N LEU A 112 -15.26 -3.58 -10.35
CA LEU A 112 -14.35 -2.44 -10.44
C LEU A 112 -15.12 -1.12 -10.35
N LYS A 113 -16.24 -0.99 -11.08
CA LYS A 113 -17.11 0.20 -10.99
C LYS A 113 -17.60 0.45 -9.57
N GLN A 114 -18.07 -0.60 -8.89
CA GLN A 114 -18.60 -0.48 -7.53
C GLN A 114 -17.49 -0.12 -6.52
N ARG A 115 -16.32 -0.76 -6.62
CA ARG A 115 -15.27 -0.68 -5.58
C ARG A 115 -14.33 0.51 -5.77
N SER A 116 -14.25 1.09 -6.97
CA SER A 116 -13.44 2.27 -7.26
C SER A 116 -14.12 3.60 -6.90
N GLY A 117 -15.43 3.62 -6.59
CA GLY A 117 -16.21 4.87 -6.49
C GLY A 117 -15.67 5.95 -5.53
N ARG A 118 -14.95 5.58 -4.46
CA ARG A 118 -14.29 6.54 -3.56
C ARG A 118 -12.92 7.03 -4.05
N LEU A 119 -12.32 6.35 -5.03
CA LEU A 119 -11.05 6.70 -5.67
C LEU A 119 -11.29 7.55 -6.91
N PHE A 120 -12.25 7.12 -7.74
CA PHE A 120 -12.70 7.79 -8.95
C PHE A 120 -14.13 7.34 -9.28
N ALA A 121 -15.00 8.29 -9.61
CA ALA A 121 -16.40 8.01 -9.91
C ALA A 121 -16.61 7.77 -11.41
N PHE A 122 -16.61 6.51 -11.83
CA PHE A 122 -16.93 6.14 -13.21
C PHE A 122 -18.42 6.34 -13.52
N HIS A 123 -18.71 6.97 -14.66
CA HIS A 123 -20.07 7.22 -15.13
C HIS A 123 -20.84 5.91 -15.40
N ASP A 124 -20.27 5.03 -16.22
CA ASP A 124 -20.87 3.78 -16.69
C ASP A 124 -19.83 2.66 -16.77
N LEU A 125 -20.24 1.49 -17.27
CA LEU A 125 -19.34 0.36 -17.50
C LEU A 125 -18.44 0.57 -18.73
N ASP A 126 -18.86 1.39 -19.69
CA ASP A 126 -18.09 1.67 -20.90
C ASP A 126 -16.83 2.50 -20.58
N ALA A 127 -16.92 3.43 -19.63
CA ALA A 127 -15.78 4.16 -19.10
C ALA A 127 -14.77 3.24 -18.40
N ILE A 128 -15.26 2.23 -17.65
CA ILE A 128 -14.39 1.19 -17.04
C ILE A 128 -13.69 0.38 -18.13
N GLN A 129 -14.43 -0.08 -19.14
CA GLN A 129 -13.84 -0.86 -20.24
C GLN A 129 -12.80 -0.05 -21.03
N THR A 130 -13.10 1.21 -21.34
CA THR A 130 -12.13 2.12 -21.98
C THR A 130 -10.85 2.27 -21.16
N THR A 131 -10.98 2.37 -19.83
CA THR A 131 -9.84 2.46 -18.91
C THR A 131 -9.04 1.16 -18.88
N LEU A 132 -9.73 0.01 -18.86
CA LEU A 132 -9.10 -1.32 -18.89
C LEU A 132 -8.37 -1.55 -20.22
N ASP A 133 -8.97 -1.21 -21.36
CA ASP A 133 -8.35 -1.31 -22.67
C ASP A 133 -7.09 -0.44 -22.76
N ALA A 134 -7.14 0.79 -22.22
CA ALA A 134 -5.97 1.67 -22.14
C ALA A 134 -4.86 1.08 -21.24
N LEU A 135 -5.20 0.42 -20.13
CA LEU A 135 -4.24 -0.24 -19.25
C LEU A 135 -3.65 -1.53 -19.87
N ILE A 136 -4.47 -2.27 -20.64
CA ILE A 136 -4.04 -3.45 -21.40
C ILE A 136 -3.06 -3.05 -22.51
N GLY A 137 -3.36 -1.98 -23.25
CA GLY A 137 -2.45 -1.46 -24.28
C GLY A 137 -1.09 -0.97 -23.75
N ARG A 138 -0.94 -0.92 -22.43
CA ARG A 138 0.29 -0.54 -21.72
C ARG A 138 0.91 -1.69 -20.93
N ASP A 139 0.39 -2.91 -21.08
CA ASP A 139 0.84 -4.12 -20.35
C ASP A 139 0.78 -3.98 -18.82
N LEU A 140 -0.15 -3.17 -18.30
CA LEU A 140 -0.34 -2.97 -16.86
C LEU A 140 -1.47 -3.82 -16.27
N VAL A 141 -2.40 -4.24 -17.13
CA VAL A 141 -3.53 -5.10 -16.81
C VAL A 141 -3.66 -6.13 -17.93
N GLU A 142 -4.10 -7.34 -17.61
CA GLU A 142 -4.55 -8.30 -18.62
C GLU A 142 -5.97 -8.78 -18.33
N ARG A 143 -6.63 -9.18 -19.41
CA ARG A 143 -7.90 -9.89 -19.36
C ARG A 143 -7.64 -11.38 -19.19
N LEU A 144 -8.30 -11.98 -18.20
CA LEU A 144 -8.27 -13.41 -17.93
C LEU A 144 -9.39 -14.13 -18.70
N ASP A 145 -9.08 -15.37 -19.09
CA ASP A 145 -10.07 -16.26 -19.69
C ASP A 145 -11.23 -16.55 -18.74
N ARG A 146 -12.41 -16.74 -19.33
CA ARG A 146 -13.63 -17.04 -18.58
C ARG A 146 -13.49 -18.41 -17.93
N LYS A 147 -13.68 -18.47 -16.60
CA LYS A 147 -13.82 -19.75 -15.90
C LYS A 147 -15.11 -20.45 -16.35
N PRO A 148 -15.14 -21.78 -16.47
CA PRO A 148 -16.37 -22.52 -16.76
C PRO A 148 -17.48 -22.10 -15.78
N GLY A 149 -18.61 -21.62 -16.31
CA GLY A 149 -19.77 -21.18 -15.51
C GLY A 149 -19.81 -19.69 -15.12
N GLN A 150 -18.76 -18.90 -15.39
CA GLN A 150 -18.82 -17.43 -15.22
C GLN A 150 -19.04 -16.72 -16.55
N LYS A 151 -20.06 -15.86 -16.60
CA LYS A 151 -20.43 -15.09 -17.79
C LYS A 151 -19.54 -13.86 -18.02
N GLU A 152 -18.87 -13.36 -16.97
CA GLU A 152 -18.11 -12.11 -17.02
C GLU A 152 -16.60 -12.36 -17.05
N GLU A 153 -15.90 -11.52 -17.82
CA GLU A 153 -14.45 -11.48 -17.92
C GLU A 153 -13.85 -10.85 -16.65
N ARG A 154 -12.69 -11.34 -16.22
CA ARG A 154 -11.95 -10.79 -15.08
C ARG A 154 -10.64 -10.17 -15.55
N TYR A 155 -10.17 -9.19 -14.82
CA TYR A 155 -8.96 -8.45 -15.13
C TYR A 155 -8.00 -8.54 -13.96
N ARG A 156 -6.70 -8.70 -14.22
CA ARG A 156 -5.65 -8.66 -13.19
C ARG A 156 -4.55 -7.69 -13.56
N GLN A 157 -3.93 -7.07 -12.56
CA GLN A 157 -2.76 -6.21 -12.75
C GLN A 157 -1.49 -7.04 -13.04
N LEU A 158 -0.53 -6.45 -13.77
CA LEU A 158 0.71 -7.09 -14.22
C LEU A 158 1.99 -6.52 -13.61
N LEU A 159 1.88 -5.55 -12.69
CA LEU A 159 3.04 -4.90 -12.05
C LEU A 159 3.95 -5.92 -11.36
N GLY A 160 3.40 -6.95 -10.71
CA GLY A 160 4.17 -8.00 -10.01
C GLY A 160 4.92 -8.99 -10.90
N GLY A 161 4.84 -8.83 -12.22
CA GLY A 161 5.21 -9.84 -13.20
C GLY A 161 4.06 -10.80 -13.48
N GLN A 162 4.17 -11.53 -14.59
CA GLN A 162 3.29 -12.63 -14.95
C GLN A 162 3.38 -13.70 -13.85
N ALA A 163 2.56 -13.59 -12.80
CA ALA A 163 2.32 -14.72 -11.92
C ALA A 163 1.70 -15.79 -12.80
N ASP A 164 2.44 -16.89 -13.02
CA ASP A 164 1.96 -18.04 -13.78
C ASP A 164 0.51 -18.35 -13.39
N GLY A 165 -0.37 -18.36 -14.40
CA GLY A 165 -1.79 -18.64 -14.24
C GLY A 165 -2.02 -20.10 -13.87
N GLY A 166 -1.69 -20.51 -12.65
CA GLY A 166 -1.80 -21.90 -12.24
C GLY A 166 -1.67 -22.12 -10.74
N ALA A 167 -2.75 -21.90 -10.00
CA ALA A 167 -3.13 -22.68 -8.80
C ALA A 167 -4.39 -22.11 -8.13
N ALA A 168 -5.56 -22.32 -8.74
CA ALA A 168 -6.84 -22.31 -8.02
C ALA A 168 -7.88 -23.17 -8.76
N GLY A 169 -7.47 -24.41 -9.05
CA GLY A 169 -8.36 -25.53 -9.36
C GLY A 169 -8.26 -26.53 -8.21
N ALA A 170 -8.70 -26.13 -7.02
CA ALA A 170 -9.05 -27.10 -5.99
C ALA A 170 -10.50 -27.50 -6.27
N GLU A 171 -10.67 -28.62 -6.97
CA GLU A 171 -11.95 -29.31 -7.06
C GLU A 171 -12.34 -29.84 -5.67
N PRO A 172 -13.52 -29.49 -5.13
CA PRO A 172 -14.17 -30.37 -4.19
C PRO A 172 -15.02 -31.35 -5.01
N THR A 173 -14.46 -32.53 -5.30
CA THR A 173 -15.27 -33.68 -5.68
C THR A 173 -16.19 -33.99 -4.51
N GLY A 174 -17.49 -33.83 -4.74
CA GLY A 174 -18.51 -34.11 -3.76
C GLY A 174 -18.62 -35.59 -3.42
N SER A 175 -19.07 -35.85 -2.19
CA SER A 175 -19.95 -36.98 -1.91
C SER A 175 -20.99 -36.54 -0.89
N SER A 176 -22.24 -36.59 -1.33
CA SER A 176 -23.46 -36.30 -0.56
C SER A 176 -23.75 -37.35 0.50
N SER A 177 -24.40 -36.94 1.59
CA SER A 177 -25.68 -37.49 2.10
C SER A 177 -26.16 -36.72 3.34
N GLU A 178 -27.26 -35.96 3.19
CA GLU A 178 -28.59 -36.16 3.83
C GLU A 178 -28.59 -36.64 5.33
N THR A 179 -29.30 -36.11 6.33
CA THR A 179 -30.61 -35.44 6.48
C THR A 179 -30.74 -34.86 7.91
N ALA A 180 -31.59 -33.84 8.11
CA ALA A 180 -31.98 -33.30 9.43
C ALA A 180 -33.07 -34.17 10.12
N PRO A 181 -33.25 -34.14 11.46
CA PRO A 181 -34.16 -33.13 12.03
C PRO A 181 -33.80 -32.64 13.47
N ALA A 182 -34.44 -31.53 13.87
CA ALA A 182 -34.46 -30.95 15.23
C ALA A 182 -35.26 -31.83 16.23
N PRO A 183 -35.12 -31.69 17.57
CA PRO A 183 -35.62 -30.56 18.40
C PRO A 183 -34.63 -30.19 19.54
N GLY A 184 -34.75 -29.20 20.45
CA GLY A 184 -35.76 -28.23 20.87
C GLY A 184 -35.44 -27.81 22.32
N ALA A 185 -35.78 -26.57 22.68
CA ALA A 185 -35.97 -26.02 24.04
C ALA A 185 -34.77 -25.57 24.91
N GLU A 186 -34.69 -24.25 25.09
CA GLU A 186 -34.22 -23.45 26.23
C GLU A 186 -34.87 -23.86 27.59
N PRO A 187 -34.45 -23.41 28.81
CA PRO A 187 -34.02 -22.02 29.15
C PRO A 187 -33.05 -21.79 30.34
N GLY A 188 -32.66 -20.52 30.55
CA GLY A 188 -32.42 -20.04 31.93
C GLY A 188 -31.47 -18.85 32.16
N ALA A 189 -32.09 -17.70 32.45
CA ALA A 189 -31.73 -16.73 33.51
C ALA A 189 -30.62 -15.67 33.30
N ALA A 190 -31.13 -14.45 33.01
CA ALA A 190 -30.85 -13.16 33.67
C ALA A 190 -29.82 -13.11 34.82
N VAL A 191 -28.97 -12.08 34.86
CA VAL A 191 -29.21 -10.85 35.66
C VAL A 191 -28.28 -9.70 35.26
N ASP A 192 -28.85 -8.52 35.46
CA ASP A 192 -28.46 -7.17 35.11
C ASP A 192 -27.65 -6.48 36.23
N SER A 193 -26.78 -5.56 35.79
CA SER A 193 -26.28 -4.30 36.39
C SER A 193 -25.80 -4.21 37.85
N GLY A 194 -24.69 -3.48 37.99
CA GLY A 194 -24.22 -2.91 39.24
C GLY A 194 -23.11 -1.89 38.99
N ALA A 195 -23.50 -0.64 38.72
CA ALA A 195 -22.60 0.51 38.72
C ALA A 195 -22.02 0.77 40.12
N ALA A 196 -20.72 1.09 40.20
CA ALA A 196 -20.16 1.82 41.33
C ALA A 196 -18.93 2.64 40.92
N THR A 197 -19.05 3.93 41.21
CA THR A 197 -18.05 5.00 41.19
C THR A 197 -16.91 4.74 42.17
N GLY A 198 -15.68 5.17 41.86
CA GLY A 198 -14.57 5.16 42.81
C GLY A 198 -13.32 5.85 42.26
N ALA A 199 -12.79 6.80 43.03
CA ALA A 199 -11.76 7.77 42.67
C ALA A 199 -10.31 7.24 42.72
N ALA A 200 -9.44 7.93 41.96
CA ALA A 200 -8.04 8.28 42.20
C ALA A 200 -7.07 7.23 42.76
N THR A 201 -5.99 6.92 42.02
CA THR A 201 -4.61 7.07 42.55
C THR A 201 -3.59 7.20 41.40
N ASP A 202 -2.74 8.20 41.53
CA ASP A 202 -1.49 8.48 40.81
C ASP A 202 -0.43 7.38 41.09
N PRO A 203 0.41 7.01 40.12
CA PRO A 203 1.76 6.55 40.43
C PRO A 203 2.80 7.47 39.77
N GLY A 204 3.57 8.15 40.63
CA GLY A 204 4.71 8.98 40.30
C GLY A 204 5.92 8.25 39.67
N PRO A 205 7.01 8.99 39.40
CA PRO A 205 7.89 8.76 38.26
C PRO A 205 9.16 7.98 38.62
N ALA A 206 9.68 7.18 37.69
CA ALA A 206 11.07 6.72 37.68
C ALA A 206 11.47 6.23 36.28
N GLY A 207 12.58 6.75 35.75
CA GLY A 207 13.23 6.16 34.58
C GLY A 207 14.05 7.14 33.76
N ASP A 208 15.10 7.71 34.35
CA ASP A 208 16.24 8.28 33.64
C ASP A 208 16.76 7.26 32.60
N VAL A 209 16.83 7.66 31.33
CA VAL A 209 17.46 6.86 30.27
C VAL A 209 18.81 7.54 29.96
N PRO A 210 19.94 6.80 30.03
CA PRO A 210 21.26 7.40 30.07
C PRO A 210 21.66 8.00 28.73
N ALA A 211 22.30 9.16 28.81
CA ALA A 211 23.06 9.75 27.72
C ALA A 211 24.17 8.79 27.27
N SER A 212 24.09 8.32 26.02
CA SER A 212 25.22 7.68 25.35
C SER A 212 26.07 8.76 24.67
N GLY A 213 27.37 8.75 24.99
CA GLY A 213 28.36 9.76 24.64
C GLY A 213 28.79 9.80 23.16
N PRO A 214 29.76 10.69 22.86
CA PRO A 214 30.04 11.22 21.53
C PRO A 214 31.14 10.43 20.80
N ASP A 215 31.04 10.34 19.46
CA ASP A 215 32.14 10.23 18.46
C ASP A 215 31.76 9.44 17.20
N ALA A 216 30.57 9.71 16.66
CA ALA A 216 30.38 9.72 15.22
C ALA A 216 30.11 11.18 14.83
N PRO A 217 30.79 11.78 13.83
CA PRO A 217 30.39 13.09 13.36
C PRO A 217 28.93 12.97 12.96
N GLY A 218 28.06 13.61 13.75
CA GLY A 218 26.64 13.67 13.48
C GLY A 218 26.41 14.23 12.09
N GLU A 219 25.19 14.10 11.58
CA GLU A 219 24.85 14.49 10.22
C GLU A 219 25.26 15.95 9.88
N ALA A 220 25.38 16.83 10.88
CA ALA A 220 26.01 18.16 10.77
C ALA A 220 27.46 18.12 10.25
N GLY A 221 28.31 17.25 10.80
CA GLY A 221 29.68 17.08 10.31
C GLY A 221 29.76 16.44 8.92
N ARG A 222 28.71 15.71 8.51
CA ARG A 222 28.56 15.21 7.13
C ARG A 222 28.14 16.32 6.18
N ILE A 223 27.21 17.19 6.57
CA ILE A 223 26.77 18.35 5.80
C ILE A 223 27.93 19.33 5.63
N ASP A 224 28.64 19.68 6.69
CA ASP A 224 29.81 20.58 6.61
C ASP A 224 30.91 20.03 5.70
N ARG A 225 31.04 18.69 5.61
CA ARG A 225 31.96 18.05 4.66
C ARG A 225 31.46 18.20 3.23
N LEU A 226 30.20 17.88 2.97
CA LEU A 226 29.61 17.94 1.64
C LEU A 226 29.52 19.37 1.10
N GLU A 227 29.28 20.36 1.96
CA GLU A 227 29.28 21.77 1.58
C GLU A 227 30.68 22.25 1.18
N ARG A 228 31.72 21.80 1.88
CA ARG A 228 33.12 22.05 1.51
C ARG A 228 33.48 21.40 0.17
N GLU A 229 33.13 20.12 -0.02
CA GLU A 229 33.36 19.41 -1.28
C GLU A 229 32.63 20.09 -2.46
N LEU A 230 31.39 20.55 -2.26
CA LEU A 230 30.65 21.29 -3.27
C LEU A 230 31.27 22.65 -3.59
N ALA A 231 31.82 23.35 -2.59
CA ALA A 231 32.51 24.62 -2.80
C ALA A 231 33.78 24.43 -3.62
N GLU A 232 34.57 23.39 -3.32
CA GLU A 232 35.78 23.02 -4.07
C GLU A 232 35.45 22.66 -5.52
N LEU A 233 34.48 21.77 -5.75
CA LEU A 233 34.08 21.37 -7.11
C LEU A 233 33.54 22.55 -7.94
N ARG A 234 32.81 23.49 -7.32
CA ARG A 234 32.35 24.70 -8.00
C ARG A 234 33.51 25.62 -8.38
N ALA A 235 34.53 25.74 -7.54
CA ALA A 235 35.72 26.52 -7.84
C ALA A 235 36.53 25.89 -8.98
N GLU A 236 36.68 24.56 -8.99
CA GLU A 236 37.34 23.83 -10.08
C GLU A 236 36.59 23.98 -11.41
N LEU A 237 35.25 23.88 -11.41
CA LEU A 237 34.44 24.09 -12.60
C LEU A 237 34.56 25.53 -13.13
N ALA A 238 34.62 26.53 -12.26
CA ALA A 238 34.83 27.92 -12.67
C ALA A 238 36.22 28.08 -13.33
N ALA A 239 37.27 27.54 -12.72
CA ALA A 239 38.62 27.59 -13.26
C ALA A 239 38.77 26.82 -14.60
N LEU A 240 38.06 25.70 -14.77
CA LEU A 240 38.02 24.95 -16.03
C LEU A 240 37.27 25.72 -17.12
N ARG A 241 36.15 26.37 -16.78
CA ARG A 241 35.40 27.20 -17.71
C ARG A 241 36.22 28.39 -18.21
N ASP A 242 37.01 29.00 -17.35
CA ASP A 242 37.88 30.12 -17.72
C ASP A 242 39.09 29.68 -18.58
N ARG A 243 39.40 28.38 -18.62
CA ARG A 243 40.48 27.78 -19.43
C ARG A 243 40.03 27.30 -20.81
N LEU A 244 38.73 27.21 -21.07
CA LEU A 244 38.22 26.82 -22.39
C LEU A 244 38.00 28.09 -23.23
N PRO A 245 38.73 28.28 -24.35
CA PRO A 245 38.37 29.32 -25.31
C PRO A 245 37.00 29.00 -25.91
N GLY A 246 36.10 29.99 -25.89
CA GLY A 246 34.74 29.88 -26.43
C GLY A 246 34.69 29.64 -27.93
#